data_AF-A0AAX3S3Q3-F1
#
_entry.id   AF-A0AAX3S3Q3-F1
#
_cell.length_a   1.000
_cell.length_b   1.000
_cell.length_c   1.000
_cell.angle_alpha   90.00
_cell.angle_beta   90.00
_cell.angle_gamma   90.00
#
_symmetry.space_group_name_H-M   'P 1'
#
loop_
_entity.id
_entity.type
_entity.pdbx_description
1 polymer ?
#
loop_
_entity_poly.entity_id
_entity_poly.type
_entity_poly.pdbx_seq_one_letter_code
_entity_poly.pdbx_strand_id
1 'polypeptide(L)'
;MNTTKSTDTTSWWERLTERCYLTSTTTLARNVKQEAGASYEALIHDLEKPLEPHFEQAVARQLAAGQPAHFRPARTLMPVMMQRFGLEESGLMNHPDYVALRDTCNACAAVGDCWKAMRADAELDECRHICPNANAFDALAAR
;
A
#
# COMPACT_ATOMS: atom_id res chain seq x y z
N MET A 1 42.68 -19.19 -16.77
CA MET A 1 42.12 -18.26 -15.77
C MET A 1 42.38 -16.85 -16.26
N ASN A 2 41.33 -16.08 -16.51
CA ASN A 2 41.25 -14.62 -16.35
C ASN A 2 39.79 -14.23 -16.59
N THR A 3 39.10 -13.93 -15.48
CA THR A 3 37.69 -13.56 -15.39
C THR A 3 37.47 -12.18 -15.98
N THR A 4 36.60 -12.10 -16.98
CA THR A 4 36.03 -10.86 -17.53
C THR A 4 35.16 -10.17 -16.48
N LYS A 5 35.53 -8.96 -16.08
CA LYS A 5 34.63 -8.01 -15.40
C LYS A 5 33.78 -7.34 -16.49
N SER A 6 32.55 -7.80 -16.68
CA SER A 6 31.55 -7.04 -17.44
C SER A 6 30.98 -5.96 -16.52
N THR A 7 31.39 -4.71 -16.74
CA THR A 7 30.75 -3.53 -16.16
C THR A 7 29.41 -3.31 -16.84
N ASP A 8 28.35 -3.60 -16.10
CA ASP A 8 26.97 -3.28 -16.45
C ASP A 8 26.86 -1.76 -16.64
N THR A 9 26.72 -1.34 -17.89
CA THR A 9 26.59 0.07 -18.26
C THR A 9 25.27 0.21 -18.99
N THR A 10 24.18 0.29 -18.22
CA THR A 10 22.82 0.45 -18.77
C THR A 10 22.80 1.66 -19.70
N SER A 11 22.41 1.41 -20.94
CA SER A 11 22.53 2.35 -22.05
C SER A 11 21.76 3.63 -21.76
N TRP A 12 22.27 4.78 -22.21
CA TRP A 12 21.55 6.05 -22.12
C TRP A 12 20.16 5.97 -22.79
N TRP A 13 20.00 5.14 -23.83
CA TRP A 13 18.71 4.89 -24.47
C TRP A 13 17.74 4.11 -23.59
N GLU A 14 18.23 3.09 -22.87
CA GLU A 14 17.41 2.33 -21.91
C GLU A 14 16.91 3.23 -20.79
N ARG A 15 17.78 4.10 -20.27
CA ARG A 15 17.41 5.12 -19.27
C ARG A 15 16.40 6.13 -19.81
N LEU A 16 16.44 6.44 -21.11
CA LEU A 16 15.51 7.38 -21.74
C LEU A 16 14.17 6.71 -22.03
N THR A 17 14.14 5.45 -22.46
CA THR A 17 12.91 4.67 -22.62
C THR A 17 12.23 4.38 -21.28
N GLU A 18 13.01 4.04 -20.25
CA GLU A 18 12.54 3.87 -18.88
C GLU A 18 11.96 5.18 -18.35
N ARG A 19 12.64 6.31 -18.59
CA ARG A 19 12.15 7.63 -18.19
C ARG A 19 10.90 8.07 -18.96
N CYS A 20 10.79 7.75 -20.25
CA CYS A 20 9.57 7.95 -21.03
C CYS A 20 8.43 7.06 -20.51
N TYR A 21 8.71 5.80 -20.16
CA TYR A 21 7.74 4.89 -19.58
C TYR A 21 7.24 5.38 -18.20
N LEU A 22 8.16 5.78 -17.31
CA LEU A 22 7.86 6.37 -15.99
C LEU A 22 7.03 7.66 -16.07
N THR A 23 7.33 8.51 -17.06
CA THR A 23 6.57 9.76 -17.27
C THR A 23 5.18 9.46 -17.87
N SER A 24 5.08 8.39 -18.65
CA SER A 24 3.82 7.92 -19.23
C SER A 24 2.94 7.24 -18.17
N THR A 25 3.49 6.47 -17.23
CA THR A 25 2.73 5.78 -16.18
C THR A 25 2.17 6.73 -15.14
N THR A 26 2.91 7.77 -14.74
CA THR A 26 2.38 8.83 -13.87
C THR A 26 1.23 9.61 -14.53
N THR A 27 1.33 9.85 -15.84
CA THR A 27 0.26 10.46 -16.64
C THR A 27 -0.93 9.52 -16.80
N LEU A 28 -0.70 8.23 -17.03
CA LEU A 28 -1.73 7.21 -17.13
C LEU A 28 -2.48 7.05 -15.80
N ALA A 29 -1.80 6.98 -14.66
CA ALA A 29 -2.44 6.89 -13.35
C ALA A 29 -3.30 8.12 -13.04
N ARG A 30 -2.84 9.31 -13.43
CA ARG A 30 -3.61 10.55 -13.32
C ARG A 30 -4.82 10.55 -14.27
N ASN A 31 -4.66 10.07 -15.50
CA ASN A 31 -5.76 9.99 -16.47
C ASN A 31 -6.79 8.94 -16.06
N VAL A 32 -6.38 7.76 -15.56
CA VAL A 32 -7.29 6.77 -14.98
C VAL A 32 -8.05 7.33 -13.79
N LYS A 33 -7.38 8.10 -12.91
CA LYS A 33 -8.06 8.80 -11.81
C LYS A 33 -9.09 9.83 -12.33
N GLN A 34 -8.80 10.53 -13.42
CA GLN A 34 -9.67 11.57 -13.98
C GLN A 34 -10.80 11.03 -14.86
N GLU A 35 -10.56 9.96 -15.61
CA GLU A 35 -11.48 9.40 -16.62
C GLU A 35 -12.25 8.18 -16.10
N ALA A 36 -11.77 7.52 -15.04
CA ALA A 36 -12.30 6.25 -14.55
C ALA A 36 -12.28 6.17 -13.00
N GLY A 37 -12.85 7.18 -12.32
CA GLY A 37 -12.86 7.28 -10.85
C GLY A 37 -13.35 6.02 -10.14
N ALA A 38 -14.40 5.35 -10.65
CA ALA A 38 -14.90 4.09 -10.10
C ALA A 38 -13.91 2.91 -10.29
N SER A 39 -13.17 2.87 -11.40
CA SER A 39 -12.14 1.85 -11.65
C SER A 39 -10.92 2.06 -10.77
N TYR A 40 -10.55 3.32 -10.49
CA TYR A 40 -9.47 3.66 -9.57
C TYR A 40 -9.86 3.30 -8.12
N GLU A 41 -11.10 3.59 -7.70
CA GLU A 41 -11.62 3.20 -6.40
C GLU A 41 -11.64 1.67 -6.23
N ALA A 42 -12.14 0.94 -7.22
CA ALA A 42 -12.10 -0.52 -7.22
C ALA A 42 -10.66 -1.07 -7.09
N LEU A 43 -9.71 -0.41 -7.74
CA LEU A 43 -8.30 -0.80 -7.71
C LEU A 43 -7.65 -0.58 -6.34
N ILE A 44 -7.86 0.58 -5.70
CA ILE A 44 -7.25 0.84 -4.38
C ILE A 44 -7.87 -0.02 -3.27
N HIS A 45 -9.08 -0.54 -3.50
CA HIS A 45 -9.76 -1.50 -2.62
C HIS A 45 -9.38 -2.97 -2.88
N ASP A 46 -8.77 -3.27 -4.02
CA ASP A 46 -8.30 -4.60 -4.37
C ASP A 46 -6.84 -4.77 -3.94
N LEU A 47 -6.61 -5.60 -2.92
CA LEU A 47 -5.29 -5.87 -2.39
C LEU A 47 -4.67 -7.17 -2.95
N GLU A 48 -5.44 -7.98 -3.67
CA GLU A 48 -5.00 -9.31 -4.11
C GLU A 48 -4.46 -9.29 -5.54
N LYS A 49 -5.06 -8.49 -6.43
CA LYS A 49 -4.64 -8.49 -7.84
C LYS A 49 -3.30 -7.78 -8.00
N PRO A 50 -2.26 -8.44 -8.56
CA PRO A 50 -0.97 -7.81 -8.79
C PRO A 50 -1.09 -6.66 -9.79
N LEU A 51 -0.32 -5.60 -9.56
CA LEU A 51 -0.23 -4.43 -10.43
C LEU A 51 1.18 -4.30 -10.96
N GLU A 52 1.33 -3.52 -12.03
CA GLU A 52 2.65 -3.15 -12.53
C GLU A 52 3.40 -2.33 -11.44
N PRO A 53 4.67 -2.65 -11.12
CA PRO A 53 5.37 -2.05 -9.98
C PRO A 53 5.44 -0.52 -9.98
N HIS A 54 5.66 0.12 -11.13
CA HIS A 54 5.71 1.58 -11.20
C HIS A 54 4.34 2.21 -10.99
N PHE A 55 3.28 1.60 -11.52
CA PHE A 55 1.91 1.99 -11.25
C PHE A 55 1.56 1.86 -9.77
N GLU A 56 1.91 0.73 -9.14
CA GLU A 56 1.71 0.52 -7.71
C GLU A 56 2.43 1.59 -6.87
N GLN A 57 3.68 1.89 -7.21
CA GLN A 57 4.45 2.96 -6.55
C GLN A 57 3.80 4.34 -6.72
N ALA A 58 3.17 4.61 -7.87
CA ALA A 58 2.45 5.86 -8.11
C ALA A 58 1.16 5.94 -7.27
N VAL A 59 0.42 4.84 -7.14
CA VAL A 59 -0.77 4.76 -6.28
C VAL A 59 -0.39 4.98 -4.82
N ALA A 60 0.64 4.27 -4.33
CA ALA A 60 1.13 4.42 -2.97
C ALA A 60 1.50 5.87 -2.62
N ARG A 61 2.16 6.57 -3.54
CA ARG A 61 2.49 8.01 -3.36
C ARG A 61 1.24 8.89 -3.28
N GLN A 62 0.20 8.58 -4.05
CA GLN A 62 -1.07 9.32 -3.95
C GLN A 62 -1.75 9.08 -2.61
N LEU A 63 -1.81 7.83 -2.16
CA LEU A 63 -2.38 7.48 -0.86
C LEU A 63 -1.64 8.19 0.28
N ALA A 64 -0.31 8.19 0.26
CA ALA A 64 0.52 8.91 1.23
C ALA A 64 0.29 10.44 1.21
N ALA A 65 -0.10 11.00 0.06
CA ALA A 65 -0.49 12.40 -0.08
C ALA A 65 -1.97 12.66 0.30
N GLY A 66 -2.68 11.68 0.87
CA GLY A 66 -4.10 11.81 1.24
C GLY A 66 -5.04 11.80 0.04
N GLN A 67 -4.63 11.22 -1.08
CA GLN A 67 -5.40 11.15 -2.31
C GLN A 67 -5.75 9.69 -2.65
N PRO A 68 -7.01 9.37 -2.96
CA PRO A 68 -8.15 10.30 -3.03
C PRO A 68 -8.72 10.64 -1.65
N ALA A 69 -9.30 11.83 -1.49
CA ALA A 69 -9.74 12.34 -0.18
C ALA A 69 -10.83 11.49 0.51
N HIS A 70 -11.57 10.69 -0.26
CA HIS A 70 -12.60 9.78 0.25
C HIS A 70 -12.06 8.40 0.60
N PHE A 71 -10.81 8.08 0.27
CA PHE A 71 -10.21 6.82 0.69
C PHE A 71 -10.13 6.77 2.22
N ARG A 72 -10.57 5.65 2.79
CA ARG A 72 -10.59 5.40 4.23
C ARG A 72 -9.79 4.12 4.48
N PRO A 73 -8.51 4.24 4.87
CA PRO A 73 -7.65 3.09 5.18
C PRO A 73 -8.29 2.10 6.15
N ALA A 74 -9.06 2.60 7.13
CA ALA A 74 -9.75 1.76 8.10
C ALA A 74 -10.81 0.83 7.49
N ARG A 75 -11.30 1.12 6.27
CA ARG A 75 -12.27 0.27 5.57
C ARG A 75 -11.60 -0.83 4.74
N THR A 76 -10.32 -0.66 4.40
CA THR A 76 -9.65 -1.48 3.37
C THR A 76 -8.39 -2.14 3.90
N LEU A 77 -7.51 -1.36 4.51
CA LEU A 77 -6.23 -1.85 5.01
C LEU A 77 -6.36 -2.43 6.41
N MET A 78 -7.13 -1.79 7.29
CA MET A 78 -7.23 -2.23 8.69
C MET A 78 -7.76 -3.66 8.86
N PRO A 79 -8.78 -4.12 8.12
CA PRO A 79 -9.25 -5.50 8.26
C PRO A 79 -8.18 -6.53 7.88
N VAL A 80 -7.48 -6.31 6.77
CA VAL A 80 -6.38 -7.19 6.32
C VAL A 80 -5.21 -7.13 7.29
N MET A 81 -4.86 -5.93 7.77
CA MET A 81 -3.83 -5.76 8.79
C MET A 81 -4.19 -6.52 10.07
N MET A 82 -5.42 -6.39 10.57
CA MET A 82 -5.91 -7.12 11.74
C MET A 82 -5.81 -8.64 11.56
N GLN A 83 -6.14 -9.16 10.39
CA GLN A 83 -6.00 -10.59 10.08
C GLN A 83 -4.54 -11.06 10.19
N ARG A 84 -3.54 -10.23 9.84
CA ARG A 84 -2.11 -10.57 10.05
C ARG A 84 -1.76 -10.73 11.53
N PHE A 85 -2.42 -9.99 12.41
CA PHE A 85 -2.31 -10.12 13.86
C PHE A 85 -3.22 -11.22 14.44
N GLY A 86 -3.91 -12.00 13.60
CA GLY A 86 -4.83 -13.05 14.05
C GLY A 86 -6.17 -12.53 14.60
N LEU A 87 -6.55 -11.28 14.26
CA LEU A 87 -7.78 -10.65 14.72
C LEU A 87 -8.86 -10.68 13.62
N GLU A 88 -10.11 -10.92 14.02
CA GLU A 88 -11.29 -10.77 13.16
C GLU A 88 -12.02 -9.45 13.43
N GLU A 89 -12.33 -8.70 12.37
CA GLU A 89 -12.96 -7.39 12.49
C GLU A 89 -14.34 -7.44 13.15
N SER A 90 -15.17 -8.44 12.77
CA SER A 90 -16.52 -8.64 13.31
C SER A 90 -16.55 -8.77 14.83
N GLY A 91 -15.53 -9.42 15.42
CA GLY A 91 -15.38 -9.54 16.87
C GLY A 91 -14.96 -8.23 17.54
N LEU A 92 -14.24 -7.36 16.82
CA LEU A 92 -13.68 -6.13 17.35
C LEU A 92 -14.58 -4.89 17.16
N MET A 93 -15.55 -4.91 16.24
CA MET A 93 -16.41 -3.74 15.97
C MET A 93 -17.12 -3.18 17.21
N ASN A 94 -17.39 -4.02 18.21
CA ASN A 94 -18.04 -3.63 19.46
C ASN A 94 -17.04 -3.32 20.60
N HIS A 95 -15.74 -3.47 20.36
CA HIS A 95 -14.71 -3.19 21.36
C HIS A 95 -14.58 -1.67 21.56
N PRO A 96 -14.44 -1.17 22.81
CA PRO A 96 -14.35 0.27 23.08
C PRO A 96 -13.22 0.96 22.32
N ASP A 97 -12.10 0.26 22.12
CA ASP A 97 -10.93 0.81 21.43
C ASP A 97 -11.07 0.83 19.90
N TYR A 98 -12.08 0.16 19.32
CA TYR A 98 -12.21 0.01 17.87
C TYR A 98 -12.34 1.36 17.15
N VAL A 99 -13.04 2.32 17.73
CA VAL A 99 -13.16 3.68 17.16
C VAL A 99 -11.78 4.36 17.10
N ALA A 100 -11.00 4.30 18.19
CA ALA A 100 -9.67 4.89 18.23
C ALA A 100 -8.69 4.24 17.24
N LEU A 101 -8.79 2.91 17.06
CA LEU A 101 -8.00 2.17 16.08
C LEU A 101 -8.33 2.62 14.64
N ARG A 102 -9.62 2.81 14.34
CA ARG A 102 -10.07 3.30 13.04
C ARG A 102 -9.58 4.72 12.77
N ASP A 103 -9.70 5.61 13.74
CA ASP A 103 -9.27 7.01 13.60
C ASP A 103 -7.77 7.07 13.36
N THR A 104 -6.99 6.30 14.13
CA THR A 104 -5.53 6.18 13.94
C THR A 104 -5.19 5.64 12.55
N CYS A 105 -5.92 4.63 12.06
CA CYS A 105 -5.70 4.08 10.73
C CYS A 105 -6.04 5.10 9.62
N ASN A 106 -7.15 5.82 9.75
CA ASN A 106 -7.57 6.81 8.76
C ASN A 106 -6.66 8.05 8.69
N ALA A 107 -5.98 8.39 9.78
CA ALA A 107 -5.01 9.47 9.85
C ALA A 107 -3.55 9.03 9.58
N CYS A 108 -3.33 7.75 9.24
CA CYS A 108 -1.99 7.17 9.18
C CYS A 108 -1.16 7.74 8.01
N ALA A 109 -0.02 8.36 8.34
CA ALA A 109 0.93 8.87 7.34
C ALA A 109 1.62 7.75 6.53
N ALA A 110 1.74 6.55 7.10
CA ALA A 110 2.34 5.38 6.45
C ALA A 110 1.35 4.60 5.55
N VAL A 111 0.18 5.16 5.25
CA VAL A 111 -0.87 4.49 4.46
C VAL A 111 -0.39 3.97 3.10
N GLY A 112 0.48 4.73 2.41
CA GLY A 112 1.00 4.31 1.10
C GLY A 112 1.90 3.08 1.19
N ASP A 113 2.79 3.05 2.17
CA ASP A 113 3.69 1.92 2.40
C ASP A 113 2.93 0.71 2.94
N CYS A 114 1.97 0.94 3.85
CA CYS A 114 1.05 -0.08 4.34
C CYS A 114 0.25 -0.72 3.20
N TRP A 115 -0.31 0.08 2.28
CA TRP A 115 -1.04 -0.45 1.14
C TRP A 115 -0.18 -1.34 0.24
N LYS A 116 1.09 -0.95 -0.02
CA LYS A 116 2.03 -1.81 -0.75
C LYS A 116 2.35 -3.10 0.00
N ALA A 117 2.65 -3.01 1.30
CA ALA A 117 2.96 -4.15 2.13
C ALA A 117 1.82 -5.17 2.15
N MET A 118 0.56 -4.70 2.29
CA MET A 118 -0.61 -5.58 2.23
C MET A 118 -0.74 -6.30 0.89
N ARG A 119 -0.45 -5.62 -0.22
CA ARG A 119 -0.47 -6.19 -1.57
C ARG A 119 0.67 -7.16 -1.85
N ALA A 120 1.81 -6.95 -1.19
CA ALA A 120 2.97 -7.82 -1.25
C ALA A 120 2.87 -9.02 -0.29
N ASP A 121 1.73 -9.20 0.39
CA ASP A 121 1.52 -10.25 1.40
C ASP A 121 2.56 -10.18 2.55
N ALA A 122 2.85 -8.95 3.01
CA ALA A 122 3.85 -8.72 4.05
C ALA A 122 3.57 -9.53 5.33
N GLU A 123 4.63 -10.11 5.87
CA GLU A 123 4.61 -10.91 7.09
C GLU A 123 4.35 -10.05 8.35
N LEU A 124 3.95 -10.70 9.44
CA LEU A 124 3.56 -10.03 10.69
C LEU A 124 4.64 -9.09 11.24
N ASP A 125 5.92 -9.47 11.18
CA ASP A 125 7.00 -8.62 11.72
C ASP A 125 7.19 -7.32 10.93
N GLU A 126 7.00 -7.36 9.60
CA GLU A 126 6.99 -6.16 8.77
C GLU A 126 5.76 -5.30 9.10
N CYS A 127 4.59 -5.94 9.24
CA CYS A 127 3.35 -5.27 9.64
C CYS A 127 3.49 -4.53 10.98
N ARG A 128 4.18 -5.12 11.96
CA ARG A 128 4.49 -4.50 13.25
C ARG A 128 5.34 -3.25 13.11
N HIS A 129 6.30 -3.26 12.19
CA HIS A 129 7.20 -2.13 11.99
C HIS A 129 6.49 -0.91 11.38
N ILE A 130 5.55 -1.16 10.46
CA ILE A 130 4.89 -0.08 9.70
C ILE A 130 3.59 0.42 10.35
N CYS A 131 2.90 -0.41 11.14
CA CYS A 131 1.56 -0.09 11.62
C CYS A 131 1.58 0.64 12.98
N PRO A 132 1.03 1.86 13.11
CA PRO A 132 0.94 2.55 14.40
C PRO A 132 0.00 1.85 15.39
N ASN A 133 -0.93 1.02 14.91
CA ASN A 133 -1.84 0.24 15.75
C ASN A 133 -1.24 -1.11 16.20
N ALA A 134 -0.01 -1.47 15.77
CA ALA A 134 0.56 -2.80 15.98
C ALA A 134 0.52 -3.25 17.45
N ASN A 135 0.98 -2.42 18.38
CA ASN A 135 0.98 -2.74 19.81
C ASN A 135 -0.43 -2.98 20.35
N ALA A 136 -1.43 -2.23 19.85
CA ALA A 136 -2.81 -2.41 20.26
C ALA A 136 -3.40 -3.71 19.69
N PHE A 137 -3.05 -4.07 18.46
CA PHE A 137 -3.43 -5.36 17.87
C PHE A 137 -2.80 -6.54 18.61
N ASP A 138 -1.50 -6.49 18.90
CA ASP A 138 -0.83 -7.53 19.71
C ASP A 138 -1.49 -7.69 21.09
N ALA A 139 -1.83 -6.58 21.76
CA ALA A 139 -2.49 -6.61 23.07
C ALA A 139 -3.92 -7.17 23.02
N LEU A 140 -4.61 -7.03 21.89
CA LEU A 140 -5.93 -7.62 21.66
C LEU A 140 -5.84 -9.11 21.32
N ALA A 141 -4.84 -9.51 20.53
CA ALA A 141 -4.63 -10.89 20.11
C ALA A 141 -4.15 -11.81 21.25
N ALA A 142 -3.53 -11.23 22.29
CA ALA A 142 -3.08 -11.96 23.47
C ALA A 142 -4.19 -12.27 24.50
N ARG A 143 -5.45 -11.89 24.22
CA ARG A 143 -6.59 -12.05 25.15
C ARG A 143 -7.40 -13.31 24.89
#